data_AF-A0A2E9L056-F1
#
_entry.id   AF-A0A2E9L056-F1
#
_cell.length_a   1.000
_cell.length_b   1.000
_cell.length_c   1.000
_cell.angle_alpha   90.00
_cell.angle_beta   90.00
_cell.angle_gamma   90.00
#
_symmetry.space_group_name_H-M   'P 1'
#
loop_
_entity.id
_entity.type
_entity.pdbx_description
1 polymer ?
#
loop_
_entity_poly.entity_id
_entity_poly.type
_entity_poly.pdbx_seq_one_letter_code
_entity_poly.pdbx_strand_id
1 'polypeptide(L)'
;MSWLFTRWDLAPFWDSVIGDLLDARSNPFRDPKVNYPALTPEGQAWMQGWLETLRWPYLLGTTLLGAIALTNKFPEHLNRWIWHLLLVLQGGSLLFLILVARLSFATGLLLTLRAAIFAYVASAILGLILAGMLSLQPNPNIYRRYGVIAGLLLGIGLIFSQMPQEQYVLIGTTEGRAAFIKDTPQRLADTLRYGEFDNGVDMQIRAARDIEQALKLYAEDKRISAAFIPESALSVEAPILWRTEFLADEYRTPAMVFGVFGFLLGLLTFGGWQHQMHPLAVFAEFYIDILRGIPMLVIILYVGLPLSGAVKQATDGFIDLPNMIRGVFAICLGYSAYMAEIFRAGIEAVPKGQVEAARTLGLDRWQTARLVILPQALRIVIPPLGNEFIAMLKDTALLSVLSVRDATQRMREFQASSFLPFAPFNTAAILYVVLTLAAASLLKWLERRTTPIPKK
;
A
#
# COMPACT_ATOMS: atom_id res chain seq x y z
N MET A 1 -6.21 41.36 -21.20
CA MET A 1 -7.42 41.12 -20.37
C MET A 1 -8.50 40.28 -21.06
N SER A 2 -8.46 40.07 -22.39
CA SER A 2 -9.42 39.21 -23.11
C SER A 2 -9.29 37.70 -22.81
N TRP A 3 -8.11 37.21 -22.40
CA TRP A 3 -7.88 35.80 -22.05
C TRP A 3 -8.58 35.33 -20.75
N LEU A 4 -9.03 36.26 -19.90
CA LEU A 4 -9.86 35.95 -18.73
C LEU A 4 -11.34 35.74 -19.12
N PHE A 5 -11.74 36.21 -20.30
CA PHE A 5 -13.10 36.15 -20.83
C PHE A 5 -13.23 35.31 -22.11
N THR A 6 -12.14 34.70 -22.59
CA THR A 6 -12.20 33.67 -23.62
C THR A 6 -13.08 32.53 -23.11
N ARG A 7 -14.04 32.09 -23.93
CA ARG A 7 -14.83 30.88 -23.66
C ARG A 7 -13.85 29.77 -23.32
N TRP A 8 -13.85 29.37 -22.06
CA TRP A 8 -13.14 28.16 -21.65
C TRP A 8 -13.78 27.05 -22.46
N ASP A 9 -13.01 26.38 -23.31
CA ASP A 9 -13.53 25.22 -24.01
C ASP A 9 -13.74 24.13 -22.96
N LEU A 10 -14.99 24.01 -22.53
CA LEU A 10 -15.42 23.03 -21.55
C LEU A 10 -15.81 21.71 -22.22
N ALA A 11 -15.69 21.57 -23.55
CA ALA A 11 -16.01 20.31 -24.23
C ALA A 11 -15.23 19.10 -23.67
N PRO A 12 -13.89 19.19 -23.46
CA PRO A 12 -13.14 18.11 -22.81
C PRO A 12 -13.58 17.84 -21.36
N PHE A 13 -14.09 18.87 -20.68
CA PHE A 13 -14.65 18.76 -19.34
C PHE A 13 -15.99 18.02 -19.37
N TRP A 14 -16.91 18.40 -20.26
CA TRP A 14 -18.23 17.78 -20.40
C TRP A 14 -18.17 16.31 -20.78
N ASP A 15 -17.32 15.98 -21.76
CA ASP A 15 -17.02 14.61 -22.17
C ASP A 15 -16.63 13.76 -20.96
N SER A 16 -15.67 14.24 -20.18
CA SER A 16 -15.11 13.49 -19.05
C SER A 16 -16.01 13.37 -17.80
N VAL A 17 -17.04 14.21 -17.67
CA VAL A 17 -17.88 14.31 -16.45
C VAL A 17 -19.24 13.66 -16.65
N ILE A 18 -19.87 13.89 -17.80
CA ILE A 18 -21.22 13.41 -18.09
C ILE A 18 -21.16 12.18 -19.01
N GLY A 19 -20.19 12.08 -19.92
CA GLY A 19 -20.07 10.94 -20.82
C GLY A 19 -19.91 9.58 -20.11
N ASP A 20 -19.34 9.53 -18.91
CA ASP A 20 -19.21 8.31 -18.10
C ASP A 20 -20.48 7.96 -17.30
N LEU A 21 -21.38 8.93 -17.07
CA LEU A 21 -22.65 8.75 -16.35
C LEU A 21 -23.78 8.27 -17.26
N LEU A 22 -23.59 8.42 -18.58
CA LEU A 22 -24.57 8.06 -19.59
C LEU A 22 -24.21 6.71 -20.18
N ASP A 23 -25.16 5.79 -20.16
CA ASP A 23 -24.99 4.50 -20.81
C ASP A 23 -24.88 4.70 -22.34
N ALA A 24 -23.77 4.24 -22.91
CA ALA A 24 -23.43 4.41 -24.32
C ALA A 24 -24.43 3.73 -25.28
N ARG A 25 -25.27 2.82 -24.78
CA ARG A 25 -26.27 2.12 -25.60
C ARG A 25 -27.66 2.77 -25.56
N SER A 26 -27.98 3.50 -24.50
CA SER A 26 -29.33 4.01 -24.25
C SER A 26 -29.44 5.54 -24.29
N ASN A 27 -28.33 6.27 -24.15
CA ASN A 27 -28.36 7.73 -24.06
C ASN A 27 -27.93 8.44 -25.37
N PRO A 28 -28.76 9.35 -25.91
CA PRO A 28 -28.49 10.04 -27.19
C PRO A 28 -27.32 11.03 -27.13
N PHE A 29 -26.89 11.45 -25.93
CA PHE A 29 -25.79 12.39 -25.76
C PHE A 29 -24.42 11.71 -25.64
N ARG A 30 -24.34 10.38 -25.69
CA ARG A 30 -23.09 9.62 -25.59
C ARG A 30 -22.66 9.12 -26.97
N ASP A 31 -21.42 9.41 -27.38
CA ASP A 31 -20.88 8.90 -28.65
C ASP A 31 -20.45 7.43 -28.53
N PRO A 32 -21.15 6.48 -29.17
CA PRO A 32 -20.83 5.05 -29.08
C PRO A 32 -19.58 4.66 -29.87
N LYS A 33 -19.03 5.54 -30.73
CA LYS A 33 -17.88 5.25 -31.60
C LYS A 33 -16.54 5.57 -30.95
N VAL A 34 -16.53 6.18 -29.78
CA VAL A 34 -15.33 6.67 -29.09
C VAL A 34 -15.09 5.87 -27.81
N ASN A 35 -13.89 5.26 -27.71
CA ASN A 35 -13.49 4.38 -26.60
C ASN A 35 -13.33 5.09 -25.23
N TYR A 36 -13.46 6.41 -25.18
CA TYR A 36 -13.51 7.19 -23.95
C TYR A 36 -14.89 7.87 -23.82
N PRO A 37 -15.34 8.21 -22.60
CA PRO A 37 -16.55 9.00 -22.36
C PRO A 37 -16.51 10.33 -23.11
N ALA A 38 -17.05 10.35 -24.32
CA ALA A 38 -17.21 11.52 -25.17
C ALA A 38 -18.71 11.76 -25.37
N LEU A 39 -19.17 12.99 -25.10
CA LEU A 39 -20.50 13.41 -25.45
C LEU A 39 -20.57 13.72 -26.94
N THR A 40 -21.76 13.64 -27.50
CA THR A 40 -22.02 14.23 -28.81
C THR A 40 -21.89 15.76 -28.71
N PRO A 41 -21.56 16.47 -29.82
CA PRO A 41 -21.50 17.94 -29.82
C PRO A 41 -22.79 18.60 -29.31
N GLU A 42 -23.94 17.97 -29.54
CA GLU A 42 -25.25 18.41 -29.02
C GLU A 42 -25.34 18.25 -27.49
N GLY A 43 -24.83 17.15 -26.94
CA GLY A 43 -24.75 16.93 -25.50
C GLY A 43 -23.82 17.94 -24.81
N GLN A 44 -22.70 18.27 -25.43
CA GLN A 44 -21.78 19.30 -24.93
C GLN A 44 -22.46 20.69 -24.90
N ALA A 45 -23.14 21.06 -25.98
CA ALA A 45 -23.85 22.34 -26.07
C ALA A 45 -24.98 22.47 -25.04
N TRP A 46 -25.73 21.39 -24.81
CA TRP A 46 -26.78 21.36 -23.79
C TRP A 46 -26.21 21.60 -22.38
N MET A 47 -25.09 20.95 -22.05
CA MET A 47 -24.42 21.10 -20.76
C MET A 47 -23.90 22.52 -20.54
N GLN A 48 -23.31 23.10 -21.58
CA GLN A 48 -22.83 24.47 -21.54
C GLN A 48 -23.97 25.46 -21.30
N GLY A 49 -25.14 25.24 -21.90
CA GLY A 49 -26.32 26.08 -21.67
C GLY A 49 -26.80 26.09 -20.21
N TRP A 50 -26.79 24.94 -19.53
CA TRP A 50 -27.12 24.85 -18.10
C TRP A 50 -26.15 25.64 -17.22
N LEU A 51 -24.85 25.51 -17.48
CA LEU A 51 -23.81 26.20 -16.71
C LEU A 51 -23.92 27.72 -16.90
N GLU A 52 -24.12 28.18 -18.13
CA GLU A 52 -24.33 29.61 -18.42
C GLU A 52 -25.57 30.18 -17.73
N THR A 53 -26.63 29.37 -17.62
CA THR A 53 -27.88 29.74 -16.93
C THR A 53 -27.70 29.82 -15.41
N LEU A 54 -26.99 28.87 -14.80
CA LEU A 54 -26.80 28.79 -13.35
C LEU A 54 -25.66 29.69 -12.82
N ARG A 55 -24.70 30.06 -13.68
CA ARG A 55 -23.54 30.90 -13.31
C ARG A 55 -23.97 32.25 -12.75
N TRP A 56 -24.90 32.92 -13.41
CA TRP A 56 -25.32 34.26 -13.02
C TRP A 56 -26.10 34.31 -11.70
N PRO A 57 -27.12 33.44 -11.47
CA PRO A 57 -27.78 33.32 -10.17
C PRO A 57 -26.79 33.03 -9.03
N TYR A 58 -25.81 32.15 -9.27
CA TYR A 58 -24.80 31.81 -8.27
C TYR A 58 -23.89 32.98 -7.92
N LEU A 59 -23.32 33.67 -8.93
CA LEU A 59 -22.45 34.82 -8.73
C LEU A 59 -23.20 35.98 -8.07
N LEU A 60 -24.41 36.30 -8.53
CA LEU A 60 -25.23 37.35 -7.94
C LEU A 60 -25.63 37.01 -6.50
N GLY A 61 -26.09 35.77 -6.25
CA GLY A 61 -26.51 35.35 -4.91
C GLY A 61 -25.37 35.39 -3.89
N THR A 62 -24.19 34.87 -4.24
CA THR A 62 -23.02 34.88 -3.34
C THR A 62 -22.45 36.27 -3.14
N THR A 63 -22.45 37.12 -4.18
CA THR A 63 -21.98 38.51 -4.07
C THR A 63 -22.92 39.36 -3.21
N LEU A 64 -24.24 39.20 -3.37
CA LEU A 64 -25.23 39.90 -2.54
C LEU A 64 -25.19 39.43 -1.08
N LEU A 65 -25.11 38.12 -0.84
CA LEU A 65 -24.95 37.56 0.50
C LEU A 65 -23.65 38.05 1.17
N GLY A 66 -22.54 38.12 0.41
CA GLY A 66 -21.27 38.66 0.89
C GLY A 66 -21.34 40.14 1.22
N ALA A 67 -21.96 40.94 0.35
CA ALA A 67 -22.19 42.37 0.59
C ALA A 67 -23.05 42.58 1.85
N ILE A 68 -24.11 41.78 2.02
CA ILE A 68 -24.97 41.81 3.21
C ILE A 68 -24.18 41.45 4.48
N ALA A 69 -23.37 40.39 4.43
CA ALA A 69 -22.55 39.95 5.56
C ALA A 69 -21.54 41.01 6.03
N LEU A 70 -20.97 41.77 5.08
CA LEU A 70 -20.03 42.85 5.36
C LEU A 70 -20.67 44.07 6.03
N THR A 71 -21.98 44.27 5.91
CA THR A 71 -22.66 45.42 6.55
C THR A 71 -22.80 45.28 8.07
N ASN A 72 -22.67 44.06 8.63
CA ASN A 72 -22.89 43.78 10.06
C ASN A 72 -24.23 44.32 10.63
N LYS A 73 -25.23 44.61 9.79
CA LYS A 73 -26.52 45.19 10.24
C LYS A 73 -27.47 44.18 10.87
N PHE A 74 -27.13 42.89 10.88
CA PHE A 74 -27.96 41.81 11.40
C PHE A 74 -27.48 41.32 12.77
N PRO A 75 -28.36 40.72 13.59
CA PRO A 75 -27.97 40.10 14.86
C PRO A 75 -26.84 39.08 14.68
N GLU A 76 -25.93 38.98 15.66
CA GLU A 76 -24.71 38.15 15.57
C GLU A 76 -24.96 36.68 15.21
N HIS A 77 -26.07 36.09 15.68
CA HIS A 77 -26.42 34.72 15.33
C HIS A 77 -26.71 34.57 13.83
N LEU A 78 -27.49 35.51 13.27
CA LEU A 78 -27.88 35.49 11.86
C LEU A 78 -26.68 35.81 10.95
N ASN A 79 -25.82 36.76 11.35
CA ASN A 79 -24.61 37.07 10.59
C ASN A 79 -23.62 35.89 10.56
N ARG A 80 -23.46 35.15 11.69
CA ARG A 80 -22.71 33.89 11.71
C ARG A 80 -23.29 32.84 10.76
N TRP A 81 -24.61 32.68 10.72
CA TRP A 81 -25.26 31.78 9.77
C TRP A 81 -25.04 32.20 8.32
N ILE A 82 -25.07 33.50 8.01
CA ILE A 82 -24.77 34.02 6.66
C ILE A 82 -23.31 33.72 6.28
N TRP A 83 -22.36 33.93 7.19
CA TRP A 83 -20.95 33.56 6.96
C TRP A 83 -20.75 32.05 6.81
N HIS A 84 -21.44 31.23 7.61
CA HIS A 84 -21.42 29.77 7.44
C HIS A 84 -22.05 29.34 6.12
N LEU A 85 -23.17 29.93 5.72
CA LEU A 85 -23.82 29.65 4.44
C LEU A 85 -22.93 30.09 3.27
N LEU A 86 -22.27 31.25 3.35
CA LEU A 86 -21.27 31.68 2.37
C LEU A 86 -20.08 30.73 2.32
N LEU A 87 -19.57 30.28 3.46
CA LEU A 87 -18.51 29.28 3.53
C LEU A 87 -18.95 27.92 2.97
N VAL A 88 -20.21 27.53 3.14
CA VAL A 88 -20.76 26.28 2.58
C VAL A 88 -21.06 26.44 1.09
N LEU A 89 -21.51 27.60 0.61
CA LEU A 89 -21.77 27.86 -0.81
C LEU A 89 -20.50 28.11 -1.61
N GLN A 90 -19.50 28.77 -1.02
CA GLN A 90 -18.19 29.00 -1.62
C GLN A 90 -17.30 27.77 -1.43
N GLY A 91 -17.31 27.17 -0.26
CA GLY A 91 -16.64 25.91 0.00
C GLY A 91 -17.27 24.79 -0.81
N GLY A 92 -18.60 24.76 -0.95
CA GLY A 92 -19.36 23.82 -1.76
C GLY A 92 -19.26 24.06 -3.26
N SER A 93 -19.04 25.29 -3.73
CA SER A 93 -18.70 25.56 -5.13
C SER A 93 -17.25 25.26 -5.45
N LEU A 94 -16.31 25.48 -4.52
CA LEU A 94 -14.94 24.97 -4.61
C LEU A 94 -14.96 23.44 -4.58
N LEU A 95 -15.74 22.84 -3.69
CA LEU A 95 -15.97 21.40 -3.60
C LEU A 95 -16.65 20.90 -4.87
N PHE A 96 -17.59 21.62 -5.46
CA PHE A 96 -18.23 21.27 -6.73
C PHE A 96 -17.25 21.44 -7.91
N LEU A 97 -16.46 22.50 -7.96
CA LEU A 97 -15.39 22.65 -8.96
C LEU A 97 -14.31 21.58 -8.80
N ILE A 98 -14.04 21.14 -7.57
CA ILE A 98 -13.13 20.04 -7.23
C ILE A 98 -13.77 18.67 -7.54
N LEU A 99 -15.05 18.45 -7.25
CA LEU A 99 -15.74 17.16 -7.40
C LEU A 99 -16.34 16.95 -8.79
N VAL A 100 -16.68 18.03 -9.50
CA VAL A 100 -17.23 18.04 -10.86
C VAL A 100 -16.14 18.29 -11.90
N ALA A 101 -14.96 18.81 -11.54
CA ALA A 101 -13.76 18.49 -12.31
C ALA A 101 -13.45 17.00 -12.14
N ARG A 102 -13.97 16.17 -13.06
CA ARG A 102 -13.82 14.71 -13.19
C ARG A 102 -14.47 13.86 -12.07
N LEU A 103 -15.44 13.01 -12.42
CA LEU A 103 -15.80 11.85 -11.58
C LEU A 103 -14.63 10.85 -11.43
N SER A 104 -13.71 10.84 -12.39
CA SER A 104 -12.40 10.16 -12.29
C SER A 104 -11.49 10.77 -11.22
N PHE A 105 -11.67 12.05 -10.89
CA PHE A 105 -10.98 12.75 -9.80
C PHE A 105 -11.69 12.52 -8.47
N ALA A 106 -13.03 12.52 -8.40
CA ALA A 106 -13.75 12.12 -7.18
C ALA A 106 -13.38 10.68 -6.78
N THR A 107 -13.23 9.78 -7.75
CA THR A 107 -12.72 8.42 -7.49
C THR A 107 -11.24 8.40 -7.11
N GLY A 108 -10.38 9.22 -7.73
CA GLY A 108 -8.97 9.36 -7.32
C GLY A 108 -8.82 9.92 -5.90
N LEU A 109 -9.60 10.95 -5.56
CA LEU A 109 -9.69 11.57 -4.24
C LEU A 109 -10.22 10.57 -3.20
N LEU A 110 -11.29 9.83 -3.52
CA LEU A 110 -11.82 8.78 -2.66
C LEU A 110 -10.79 7.68 -2.42
N LEU A 111 -10.07 7.25 -3.45
CA LEU A 111 -9.00 6.27 -3.34
C LEU A 111 -7.83 6.80 -2.49
N THR A 112 -7.48 8.07 -2.64
CA THR A 112 -6.47 8.78 -1.84
C THR A 112 -6.85 8.79 -0.35
N LEU A 113 -8.07 9.26 -0.05
CA LEU A 113 -8.61 9.30 1.32
C LEU A 113 -8.73 7.90 1.92
N ARG A 114 -9.23 6.94 1.14
CA ARG A 114 -9.37 5.54 1.55
C ARG A 114 -8.01 4.94 1.89
N ALA A 115 -7.02 5.10 1.01
CA ALA A 115 -5.67 4.62 1.23
C ALA A 115 -5.08 5.24 2.50
N ALA A 116 -5.20 6.56 2.68
CA ALA A 116 -4.72 7.25 3.87
C ALA A 116 -5.40 6.75 5.15
N ILE A 117 -6.73 6.62 5.18
CA ILE A 117 -7.47 6.17 6.38
C ILE A 117 -7.09 4.74 6.75
N PHE A 118 -7.10 3.80 5.79
CA PHE A 118 -6.76 2.40 6.08
C PHE A 118 -5.29 2.25 6.47
N ALA A 119 -4.37 2.92 5.77
CA ALA A 119 -2.96 2.91 6.13
C ALA A 119 -2.76 3.52 7.52
N TYR A 120 -3.44 4.62 7.86
CA TYR A 120 -3.33 5.27 9.17
C TYR A 120 -3.80 4.38 10.31
N VAL A 121 -4.98 3.76 10.18
CA VAL A 121 -5.51 2.85 11.21
C VAL A 121 -4.61 1.63 11.36
N ALA A 122 -4.18 1.02 10.26
CA ALA A 122 -3.30 -0.14 10.30
C ALA A 122 -1.92 0.22 10.89
N SER A 123 -1.36 1.38 10.52
CA SER A 123 -0.10 1.91 11.08
C SER A 123 -0.21 2.15 12.57
N ALA A 124 -1.35 2.68 13.04
CA ALA A 124 -1.56 2.96 14.46
C ALA A 124 -1.65 1.67 15.27
N ILE A 125 -2.36 0.66 14.75
CA ILE A 125 -2.43 -0.66 15.39
C ILE A 125 -1.04 -1.31 15.44
N LEU A 126 -0.33 -1.35 14.32
CA LEU A 126 1.00 -1.94 14.25
C LEU A 126 2.01 -1.16 15.11
N GLY A 127 1.95 0.17 15.09
CA GLY A 127 2.76 1.05 15.92
C GLY A 127 2.52 0.84 17.41
N LEU A 128 1.27 0.63 17.84
CA LEU A 128 0.95 0.27 19.23
C LEU A 128 1.53 -1.10 19.61
N ILE A 129 1.47 -2.08 18.72
CA ILE A 129 2.07 -3.41 18.94
C ILE A 129 3.58 -3.25 19.13
N LEU A 130 4.25 -2.53 18.24
CA LEU A 130 5.70 -2.28 18.30
C LEU A 130 6.10 -1.51 19.56
N ALA A 131 5.37 -0.44 19.92
CA ALA A 131 5.58 0.30 21.16
C ALA A 131 5.37 -0.61 22.40
N GLY A 132 4.38 -1.50 22.34
CA GLY A 132 4.15 -2.52 23.36
C GLY A 132 5.32 -3.49 23.48
N MET A 133 5.88 -3.95 22.36
CA MET A 133 7.06 -4.83 22.32
C MET A 133 8.28 -4.17 22.97
N LEU A 134 8.50 -2.87 22.73
CA LEU A 134 9.58 -2.10 23.37
C LEU A 134 9.42 -2.00 24.90
N SER A 135 8.19 -2.05 25.42
CA SER A 135 7.93 -1.98 26.87
C SER A 135 8.15 -3.31 27.61
N LEU A 136 8.45 -4.40 26.88
CA LEU A 136 8.63 -5.73 27.47
C LEU A 136 9.89 -5.80 28.30
N GLN A 137 9.75 -6.28 29.53
CA GLN A 137 10.88 -6.45 30.45
C GLN A 137 11.66 -7.74 30.13
N PRO A 138 13.00 -7.68 30.15
CA PRO A 138 13.83 -8.88 30.03
C PRO A 138 13.63 -9.81 31.23
N ASN A 139 13.69 -11.12 30.99
CA ASN A 139 13.70 -12.13 32.06
C ASN A 139 14.67 -13.25 31.64
N PRO A 140 15.56 -13.74 32.53
CA PRO A 140 16.47 -14.84 32.21
C PRO A 140 15.78 -16.08 31.60
N ASN A 141 14.57 -16.39 32.05
CA ASN A 141 13.79 -17.51 31.53
C ASN A 141 13.26 -17.26 30.11
N ILE A 142 13.10 -15.99 29.70
CA ILE A 142 12.66 -15.64 28.34
C ILE A 142 13.74 -16.00 27.34
N TYR A 143 15.01 -15.67 27.61
CA TYR A 143 16.10 -16.03 26.69
C TYR A 143 16.21 -17.54 26.51
N ARG A 144 16.04 -18.31 27.59
CA ARG A 144 16.02 -19.78 27.51
C ARG A 144 14.85 -20.27 26.65
N ARG A 145 13.64 -19.75 26.86
CA ARG A 145 12.45 -20.16 26.08
C ARG A 145 12.60 -19.85 24.60
N TYR A 146 12.99 -18.62 24.27
CA TYR A 146 13.20 -18.20 22.88
C TYR A 146 14.37 -18.95 22.24
N GLY A 147 15.45 -19.21 22.98
CA GLY A 147 16.57 -20.01 22.51
C GLY A 147 16.20 -21.46 22.22
N VAL A 148 15.36 -22.08 23.07
CA VAL A 148 14.83 -23.43 22.81
C VAL A 148 13.93 -23.42 21.57
N ILE A 149 13.04 -22.45 21.43
CA ILE A 149 12.17 -22.34 20.24
C ILE A 149 13.04 -22.16 18.98
N ALA A 150 14.02 -21.26 19.01
CA ALA A 150 14.94 -21.05 17.90
C ALA A 150 15.69 -22.33 17.53
N GLY A 151 16.20 -23.07 18.53
CA GLY A 151 16.87 -24.35 18.34
C GLY A 151 15.95 -25.42 17.75
N LEU A 152 14.69 -25.50 18.19
CA LEU A 152 13.69 -26.41 17.63
C LEU A 152 13.38 -26.08 16.18
N LEU A 153 13.18 -24.80 15.85
CA LEU A 153 12.95 -24.35 14.49
C LEU A 153 14.14 -24.69 13.58
N LEU A 154 15.37 -24.41 14.02
CA LEU A 154 16.58 -24.79 13.28
C LEU A 154 16.69 -26.31 13.11
N GLY A 155 16.39 -27.08 14.15
CA GLY A 155 16.39 -28.54 14.10
C GLY A 155 15.38 -29.09 13.08
N ILE A 156 14.15 -28.56 13.07
CA ILE A 156 13.13 -28.93 12.07
C ILE A 156 13.60 -28.55 10.66
N GLY A 157 14.15 -27.33 10.49
CA GLY A 157 14.69 -26.88 9.21
C GLY A 157 15.81 -27.81 8.69
N LEU A 158 16.70 -28.24 9.58
CA LEU A 158 17.76 -29.20 9.25
C LEU A 158 17.21 -30.57 8.87
N ILE A 159 16.20 -31.07 9.58
CA ILE A 159 15.54 -32.35 9.23
C ILE A 159 14.96 -32.30 7.82
N PHE A 160 14.20 -31.24 7.49
CA PHE A 160 13.65 -31.08 6.14
C PHE A 160 14.74 -30.93 5.07
N SER A 161 15.87 -30.29 5.40
CA SER A 161 16.99 -30.15 4.47
C SER A 161 17.71 -31.47 4.15
N GLN A 162 17.53 -32.49 5.01
CA GLN A 162 18.09 -33.83 4.83
C GLN A 162 17.08 -34.83 4.23
N MET A 163 15.88 -34.39 3.86
CA MET A 163 14.92 -35.25 3.17
C MET A 163 15.46 -35.69 1.80
N PRO A 164 15.02 -36.86 1.27
CA PRO A 164 15.52 -37.38 0.01
C PRO A 164 15.36 -36.39 -1.13
N GLN A 165 16.41 -36.23 -1.92
CA GLN A 165 16.38 -35.41 -3.13
C GLN A 165 15.78 -36.21 -4.29
N GLU A 166 15.03 -35.53 -5.15
CA GLU A 166 14.53 -36.12 -6.38
C GLU A 166 15.57 -35.95 -7.49
N GLN A 167 15.91 -37.07 -8.14
CA GLN A 167 16.81 -37.09 -9.28
C GLN A 167 16.02 -36.84 -10.56
N TYR A 168 16.42 -35.82 -11.31
CA TYR A 168 15.85 -35.49 -12.61
C TYR A 168 16.92 -35.53 -13.69
N VAL A 169 16.47 -35.90 -14.88
CA VAL A 169 17.33 -36.03 -16.05
C VAL A 169 16.74 -35.27 -17.23
N LEU A 170 17.62 -34.61 -17.98
CA LEU A 170 17.31 -34.10 -19.31
C LEU A 170 17.67 -35.18 -20.32
N ILE A 171 16.68 -35.73 -21.00
CA ILE A 171 16.86 -36.74 -22.05
C ILE A 171 16.69 -36.12 -23.43
N GLY A 172 17.36 -36.69 -24.45
CA GLY A 172 17.18 -36.34 -25.85
C GLY A 172 18.37 -35.60 -26.46
N THR A 173 18.09 -34.58 -27.26
CA THR A 173 19.11 -33.79 -27.98
C THR A 173 18.91 -32.30 -27.77
N THR A 174 20.00 -31.53 -27.87
CA THR A 174 20.01 -30.07 -27.71
C THR A 174 19.43 -29.33 -28.93
N GLU A 175 19.11 -30.04 -30.02
CA GLU A 175 18.60 -29.48 -31.27
C GLU A 175 17.07 -29.28 -31.25
N GLY A 176 16.58 -28.35 -30.43
CA GLY A 176 15.15 -28.02 -30.39
C GLY A 176 14.63 -27.51 -29.06
N ARG A 177 13.35 -27.81 -28.77
CA ARG A 177 12.69 -27.40 -27.52
C ARG A 177 12.76 -28.50 -26.48
N ALA A 178 12.93 -28.11 -25.22
CA ALA A 178 12.84 -29.01 -24.09
C ALA A 178 11.42 -28.97 -23.48
N ALA A 179 10.78 -30.13 -23.33
CA ALA A 179 9.58 -30.27 -22.51
C ALA A 179 9.96 -30.22 -21.02
N PHE A 180 9.29 -29.35 -20.27
CA PHE A 180 9.58 -29.10 -18.85
C PHE A 180 8.31 -29.24 -18.02
N ILE A 181 8.35 -30.09 -16.99
CA ILE A 181 7.20 -30.36 -16.14
C ILE A 181 6.91 -29.13 -15.27
N LYS A 182 5.65 -28.71 -15.20
CA LYS A 182 5.20 -27.50 -14.49
C LYS A 182 5.63 -27.45 -13.01
N ASP A 183 5.64 -28.59 -12.32
CA ASP A 183 5.93 -28.69 -10.89
C ASP A 183 7.44 -28.78 -10.58
N THR A 184 8.28 -28.66 -11.60
CA THR A 184 9.73 -28.60 -11.42
C THR A 184 10.17 -27.19 -11.02
N PRO A 185 11.10 -27.04 -10.05
CA PRO A 185 11.59 -25.73 -9.61
C PRO A 185 12.03 -24.83 -10.75
N GLN A 186 11.57 -23.57 -10.74
CA GLN A 186 11.79 -22.61 -11.82
C GLN A 186 13.28 -22.32 -12.11
N ARG A 187 14.15 -22.44 -11.10
CA ARG A 187 15.61 -22.33 -11.28
C ARG A 187 16.15 -23.35 -12.27
N LEU A 188 15.61 -24.57 -12.28
CA LEU A 188 16.01 -25.61 -13.24
C LEU A 188 15.49 -25.30 -14.64
N ALA A 189 14.31 -24.69 -14.73
CA ALA A 189 13.83 -24.13 -16.00
C ALA A 189 14.81 -23.07 -16.52
N ASP A 190 15.26 -22.15 -15.68
CA ASP A 190 16.21 -21.13 -16.11
C ASP A 190 17.58 -21.72 -16.47
N THR A 191 18.05 -22.72 -15.72
CA THR A 191 19.29 -23.48 -16.04
C THR A 191 19.21 -24.11 -17.43
N LEU A 192 18.06 -24.73 -17.76
CA LEU A 192 17.81 -25.31 -19.09
C LEU A 192 17.67 -24.23 -20.17
N ARG A 193 17.03 -23.10 -19.85
CA ARG A 193 16.76 -22.03 -20.80
C ARG A 193 18.04 -21.35 -21.27
N TYR A 194 18.97 -21.15 -20.34
CA TYR A 194 20.25 -20.47 -20.58
C TYR A 194 21.43 -21.43 -20.76
N GLY A 195 21.16 -22.73 -20.93
CA GLY A 195 22.18 -23.74 -21.19
C GLY A 195 23.24 -23.85 -20.09
N GLU A 196 22.92 -23.51 -18.84
CA GLU A 196 23.85 -23.48 -17.70
C GLU A 196 24.13 -24.88 -17.13
N PHE A 197 24.37 -25.87 -17.98
CA PHE A 197 24.68 -27.26 -17.62
C PHE A 197 25.76 -27.83 -18.55
N ASP A 198 26.28 -29.01 -18.23
CA ASP A 198 27.41 -29.61 -18.94
C ASP A 198 27.11 -29.79 -20.44
N ASN A 199 27.91 -29.13 -21.30
CA ASN A 199 27.70 -29.05 -22.76
C ASN A 199 26.31 -28.51 -23.17
N GLY A 200 25.71 -27.69 -22.30
CA GLY A 200 24.42 -27.06 -22.51
C GLY A 200 24.45 -26.01 -23.61
N VAL A 201 23.30 -25.87 -24.27
CA VAL A 201 23.02 -24.83 -25.26
C VAL A 201 21.72 -24.16 -24.83
N ASP A 202 21.53 -22.89 -25.16
CA ASP A 202 20.26 -22.20 -24.91
C ASP A 202 19.10 -22.96 -25.56
N MET A 203 18.18 -23.45 -24.73
CA MET A 203 17.01 -24.21 -25.20
C MET A 203 15.72 -23.45 -24.91
N GLN A 204 14.81 -23.44 -25.88
CA GLN A 204 13.46 -22.97 -25.64
C GLN A 204 12.67 -24.01 -24.85
N ILE A 205 11.98 -23.57 -23.80
CA ILE A 205 11.23 -24.46 -22.92
C ILE A 205 9.75 -24.47 -23.28
N ARG A 206 9.18 -25.67 -23.34
CA ARG A 206 7.73 -25.90 -23.44
C ARG A 206 7.22 -26.51 -22.14
N ALA A 207 6.34 -25.81 -21.45
CA ALA A 207 5.70 -26.33 -20.24
C ALA A 207 4.80 -27.53 -20.59
N ALA A 208 4.99 -28.62 -19.86
CA ALA A 208 4.14 -29.81 -19.81
C ALA A 208 3.47 -29.88 -18.44
N ARG A 209 2.23 -30.35 -18.40
CA ARG A 209 1.43 -30.42 -17.18
C ARG A 209 1.93 -31.51 -16.23
N ASP A 210 2.30 -32.66 -16.78
CA ASP A 210 2.71 -33.85 -16.07
C ASP A 210 3.77 -34.63 -16.86
N ILE A 211 4.30 -35.68 -16.25
CA ILE A 211 5.34 -36.56 -16.82
C ILE A 211 4.83 -37.22 -18.11
N GLU A 212 3.57 -37.68 -18.12
CA GLU A 212 2.97 -38.38 -19.25
C GLU A 212 2.86 -37.46 -20.47
N GLN A 213 2.40 -36.22 -20.27
CA GLN A 213 2.37 -35.22 -21.33
C GLN A 213 3.77 -34.85 -21.80
N ALA A 214 4.76 -34.72 -20.90
CA ALA A 214 6.14 -34.41 -21.27
C ALA A 214 6.74 -35.51 -22.18
N LEU A 215 6.54 -36.78 -21.82
CA LEU A 215 6.98 -37.93 -22.61
C LEU A 215 6.24 -38.03 -23.94
N LYS A 216 4.92 -37.81 -23.95
CA LYS A 216 4.12 -37.80 -25.17
C LYS A 216 4.58 -36.71 -26.14
N LEU A 217 4.84 -35.51 -25.61
CA LEU A 217 5.36 -34.39 -26.38
C LEU A 217 6.73 -34.70 -27.00
N TYR A 218 7.61 -35.35 -26.26
CA TYR A 218 8.92 -35.80 -26.74
C TYR A 218 8.82 -36.89 -27.81
N ALA A 219 7.87 -37.84 -27.67
CA ALA A 219 7.71 -38.93 -28.62
C ALA A 219 6.99 -38.53 -29.92
N GLU A 220 6.01 -37.62 -29.84
CA GLU A 220 5.11 -37.32 -30.97
C GLU A 220 5.41 -35.98 -31.67
N ASP A 221 5.89 -34.94 -30.96
CA ASP A 221 6.14 -33.61 -31.54
C ASP A 221 7.60 -33.46 -31.97
N LYS A 222 7.85 -33.43 -33.29
CA LYS A 222 9.19 -33.24 -33.88
C LYS A 222 9.88 -31.93 -33.50
N ARG A 223 9.16 -30.97 -32.90
CA ARG A 223 9.73 -29.69 -32.42
C ARG A 223 10.32 -29.81 -31.01
N ILE A 224 10.00 -30.87 -30.29
CA ILE A 224 10.45 -31.12 -28.91
C ILE A 224 11.51 -32.20 -28.98
N SER A 225 12.75 -31.79 -28.79
CA SER A 225 13.94 -32.63 -28.95
C SER A 225 14.47 -33.19 -27.63
N ALA A 226 13.99 -32.65 -26.50
CA ALA A 226 14.38 -33.07 -25.16
C ALA A 226 13.21 -33.04 -24.17
N ALA A 227 13.31 -33.81 -23.09
CA ALA A 227 12.37 -33.80 -21.98
C ALA A 227 13.10 -33.82 -20.63
N PHE A 228 12.63 -33.00 -19.69
CA PHE A 228 13.13 -32.95 -18.33
C PHE A 228 12.17 -33.68 -17.40
N ILE A 229 12.56 -34.86 -16.91
CA ILE A 229 11.70 -35.80 -16.19
C ILE A 229 12.42 -36.43 -15.00
N PRO A 230 11.69 -36.96 -13.99
CA PRO A 230 12.29 -37.75 -12.92
C PRO A 230 13.01 -38.98 -13.49
N GLU A 231 14.18 -39.32 -12.93
CA GLU A 231 14.95 -40.49 -13.36
C GLU A 231 14.17 -41.80 -13.16
N SER A 232 13.31 -41.87 -12.14
CA SER A 232 12.44 -43.02 -11.89
C SER A 232 11.39 -43.26 -12.99
N ALA A 233 11.09 -42.25 -13.80
CA ALA A 233 10.13 -42.32 -14.91
C ALA A 233 10.78 -42.67 -16.25
N LEU A 234 12.10 -42.94 -16.26
CA LEU A 234 12.85 -43.31 -17.45
C LEU A 234 12.38 -44.69 -17.96
N SER A 235 11.50 -44.69 -18.95
CA SER A 235 10.95 -45.91 -19.58
C SER A 235 11.59 -46.23 -20.94
N VAL A 236 12.37 -45.29 -21.49
CA VAL A 236 12.98 -45.35 -22.81
C VAL A 236 14.50 -45.17 -22.66
N GLU A 237 15.29 -46.01 -23.33
CA GLU A 237 16.73 -45.80 -23.48
C GLU A 237 16.96 -44.57 -24.37
N ALA A 238 17.00 -43.40 -23.75
CA ALA A 238 17.28 -42.13 -24.39
C ALA A 238 18.65 -41.58 -23.92
N PRO A 239 19.39 -40.86 -24.78
CA PRO A 239 20.63 -40.22 -24.38
C PRO A 239 20.37 -39.20 -23.27
N ILE A 240 21.11 -39.31 -22.17
CA ILE A 240 21.01 -38.40 -21.03
C ILE A 240 22.00 -37.26 -21.24
N LEU A 241 21.47 -36.05 -21.37
CA LEU A 241 22.25 -34.83 -21.58
C LEU A 241 22.73 -34.23 -20.26
N TRP A 242 21.88 -34.29 -19.24
CA TRP A 242 22.16 -33.69 -17.94
C TRP A 242 21.43 -34.43 -16.82
N ARG A 243 22.09 -34.54 -15.66
CA ARG A 243 21.52 -35.11 -14.44
C ARG A 243 21.61 -34.05 -13.35
N THR A 244 20.52 -33.89 -12.61
CA THR A 244 20.49 -32.96 -11.47
C THR A 244 19.66 -33.55 -10.35
N GLU A 245 20.03 -33.20 -9.12
CA GLU A 245 19.30 -33.58 -7.93
C GLU A 245 18.79 -32.30 -7.27
N PHE A 246 17.56 -32.32 -6.78
CA PHE A 246 17.06 -31.21 -5.99
C PHE A 246 16.10 -31.70 -4.91
N LEU A 247 16.03 -30.92 -3.83
CA LEU A 247 15.04 -31.14 -2.78
C LEU A 247 13.68 -30.67 -3.29
N ALA A 248 12.68 -31.55 -3.29
CA ALA A 248 11.32 -31.23 -3.68
C ALA A 248 10.79 -30.00 -2.92
N ASP A 249 9.98 -29.17 -3.57
CA ASP A 249 9.51 -27.90 -3.00
C ASP A 249 8.70 -28.10 -1.70
N GLU A 250 8.07 -29.28 -1.53
CA GLU A 250 7.37 -29.70 -0.32
C GLU A 250 8.31 -29.79 0.90
N TYR A 251 9.58 -30.18 0.72
CA TYR A 251 10.56 -30.24 1.81
C TYR A 251 11.44 -29.00 1.87
N ARG A 252 11.77 -28.44 0.71
CA ARG A 252 12.61 -27.26 0.60
C ARG A 252 11.98 -26.03 1.23
N THR A 253 10.68 -25.81 1.00
CA THR A 253 9.98 -24.64 1.53
C THR A 253 9.95 -24.65 3.07
N PRO A 254 9.52 -25.73 3.75
CA PRO A 254 9.65 -25.86 5.19
C PRO A 254 11.08 -25.72 5.70
N ALA A 255 12.07 -26.34 5.03
CA ALA A 255 13.48 -26.25 5.41
C ALA A 255 13.95 -24.78 5.48
N MET A 256 13.67 -24.02 4.42
CA MET A 256 14.03 -22.59 4.35
C MET A 256 13.27 -21.77 5.38
N VAL A 257 11.95 -21.96 5.51
CA VAL A 257 11.12 -21.22 6.47
C VAL A 257 11.62 -21.45 7.89
N PHE A 258 11.69 -22.70 8.34
CA PHE A 258 12.10 -23.01 9.71
C PHE A 258 13.56 -22.65 9.99
N GLY A 259 14.45 -22.85 9.00
CA GLY A 259 15.85 -22.43 9.10
C GLY A 259 16.01 -20.92 9.27
N VAL A 260 15.36 -20.12 8.42
CA VAL A 260 15.44 -18.64 8.48
C VAL A 260 14.79 -18.11 9.76
N PHE A 261 13.57 -18.54 10.09
CA PHE A 261 12.90 -18.08 11.31
C PHE A 261 13.65 -18.52 12.58
N GLY A 262 14.18 -19.73 12.60
CA GLY A 262 15.00 -20.23 13.70
C GLY A 262 16.28 -19.40 13.88
N PHE A 263 16.98 -19.10 12.78
CA PHE A 263 18.18 -18.27 12.79
C PHE A 263 17.88 -16.84 13.26
N LEU A 264 16.86 -16.19 12.69
CA LEU A 264 16.46 -14.83 13.06
C LEU A 264 16.04 -14.76 14.53
N LEU A 265 15.21 -15.70 15.00
CA LEU A 265 14.81 -15.76 16.41
C LEU A 265 16.03 -15.99 17.32
N GLY A 266 16.98 -16.82 16.89
CA GLY A 266 18.26 -17.03 17.57
C GLY A 266 19.07 -15.74 17.69
N LEU A 267 19.20 -14.97 16.60
CA LEU A 267 19.89 -13.67 16.61
C LEU A 267 19.21 -12.66 17.52
N LEU A 268 17.87 -12.54 17.45
CA LEU A 268 17.10 -11.66 18.32
C LEU A 268 17.26 -12.05 19.80
N THR A 269 17.29 -13.36 20.08
CA THR A 269 17.50 -13.87 21.43
C THR A 269 18.90 -13.56 21.95
N PHE A 270 19.92 -13.75 21.10
CA PHE A 270 21.30 -13.44 21.44
C PHE A 270 21.51 -11.94 21.65
N GLY A 271 21.00 -11.09 20.76
CA GLY A 271 21.06 -9.64 20.89
C GLY A 271 20.33 -9.16 22.15
N GLY A 272 19.13 -9.72 22.42
CA GLY A 272 18.39 -9.42 23.63
C GLY A 272 19.15 -9.81 24.90
N TRP A 273 19.80 -10.97 24.90
CA TRP A 273 20.64 -11.39 26.03
C TRP A 273 21.84 -10.46 26.26
N GLN A 274 22.55 -10.06 25.20
CA GLN A 274 23.71 -9.16 25.26
C GLN A 274 23.34 -7.77 25.81
N HIS A 275 22.23 -7.20 25.34
CA HIS A 275 21.82 -5.84 25.69
C HIS A 275 20.83 -5.77 26.87
N GLN A 276 20.53 -6.91 27.50
CA GLN A 276 19.51 -7.03 28.55
C GLN A 276 18.14 -6.50 28.10
N MET A 277 17.76 -6.82 26.87
CA MET A 277 16.50 -6.44 26.25
C MET A 277 15.66 -7.66 25.91
N HIS A 278 14.34 -7.53 25.96
CA HIS A 278 13.47 -8.61 25.51
C HIS A 278 13.70 -8.89 24.00
N PRO A 279 13.77 -10.14 23.51
CA PRO A 279 14.03 -10.43 22.09
C PRO A 279 13.06 -9.72 21.11
N LEU A 280 11.78 -9.63 21.51
CA LEU A 280 10.78 -8.85 20.76
C LEU A 280 11.01 -7.33 20.81
N ALA A 281 11.59 -6.79 21.88
CA ALA A 281 11.95 -5.38 21.95
C ALA A 281 13.09 -5.09 20.96
N VAL A 282 14.10 -5.97 20.89
CA VAL A 282 15.18 -5.88 19.89
C VAL A 282 14.63 -5.90 18.47
N PHE A 283 13.66 -6.78 18.18
CA PHE A 283 12.98 -6.79 16.88
C PHE A 283 12.27 -5.46 16.60
N ALA A 284 11.50 -4.94 17.57
CA ALA A 284 10.76 -3.71 17.38
C ALA A 284 11.68 -2.50 17.17
N GLU A 285 12.77 -2.39 17.93
CA GLU A 285 13.79 -1.36 17.77
C GLU A 285 14.43 -1.44 16.38
N PHE A 286 14.91 -2.61 15.98
CA PHE A 286 15.49 -2.84 14.66
C PHE A 286 14.51 -2.52 13.52
N TYR A 287 13.26 -2.95 13.66
CA TYR A 287 12.19 -2.62 12.71
C TYR A 287 12.01 -1.10 12.61
N ILE A 288 11.87 -0.40 13.73
CA ILE A 288 11.62 1.04 13.77
C ILE A 288 12.78 1.81 13.13
N ASP A 289 14.01 1.49 13.52
CA ASP A 289 15.20 2.19 13.03
C ASP A 289 15.41 1.99 11.53
N ILE A 290 15.21 0.77 11.03
CA ILE A 290 15.33 0.50 9.58
C ILE A 290 14.23 1.20 8.80
N LEU A 291 12.97 1.04 9.20
CA LEU A 291 11.85 1.56 8.41
C LEU A 291 11.87 3.10 8.39
N ARG A 292 12.33 3.76 9.46
CA ARG A 292 12.53 5.22 9.48
C ARG A 292 13.77 5.67 8.71
N GLY A 293 14.76 4.80 8.53
CA GLY A 293 15.97 5.05 7.74
C GLY A 293 15.77 4.93 6.24
N ILE A 294 14.72 4.23 5.78
CA ILE A 294 14.44 4.01 4.36
C ILE A 294 13.41 5.04 3.84
N PRO A 295 13.66 5.70 2.70
CA PRO A 295 12.67 6.59 2.10
C PRO A 295 11.34 5.88 1.78
N MET A 296 10.21 6.53 2.07
CA MET A 296 8.88 5.94 1.88
C MET A 296 8.64 5.40 0.46
N LEU A 297 9.13 6.10 -0.57
CA LEU A 297 9.01 5.63 -1.96
C LEU A 297 9.73 4.28 -2.18
N VAL A 298 10.89 4.07 -1.56
CA VAL A 298 11.66 2.82 -1.66
C VAL A 298 10.89 1.68 -1.00
N ILE A 299 10.29 1.93 0.17
CA ILE A 299 9.41 0.96 0.86
C ILE A 299 8.23 0.57 -0.04
N ILE A 300 7.56 1.56 -0.65
CA ILE A 300 6.43 1.34 -1.57
C ILE A 300 6.84 0.49 -2.78
N LEU A 301 7.98 0.81 -3.40
CA LEU A 301 8.49 0.05 -4.54
C LEU A 301 8.84 -1.39 -4.15
N TYR A 302 9.58 -1.58 -3.06
CA TYR A 302 10.01 -2.91 -2.62
C TYR A 302 8.83 -3.80 -2.20
N VAL A 303 7.91 -3.26 -1.40
CA VAL A 303 6.73 -4.00 -0.94
C VAL A 303 5.75 -4.24 -2.10
N GLY A 304 5.55 -3.23 -2.95
CA GLY A 304 4.60 -3.26 -4.06
C GLY A 304 5.00 -4.17 -5.23
N LEU A 305 6.30 -4.33 -5.47
CA LEU A 305 6.85 -5.05 -6.62
C LEU A 305 7.54 -6.37 -6.21
N PRO A 306 8.83 -6.42 -5.84
CA PRO A 306 9.54 -7.69 -5.64
C PRO A 306 8.95 -8.52 -4.50
N LEU A 307 8.64 -7.91 -3.34
CA LEU A 307 8.10 -8.66 -2.20
C LEU A 307 6.73 -9.29 -2.54
N SER A 308 5.83 -8.52 -3.15
CA SER A 308 4.53 -9.06 -3.54
C SER A 308 4.65 -10.13 -4.63
N GLY A 309 5.62 -10.03 -5.54
CA GLY A 309 5.92 -11.07 -6.52
C GLY A 309 6.40 -12.36 -5.87
N ALA A 310 7.31 -12.25 -4.89
CA ALA A 310 7.80 -13.38 -4.12
C ALA A 310 6.69 -14.07 -3.31
N VAL A 311 5.81 -13.30 -2.65
CA VAL A 311 4.65 -13.85 -1.90
C VAL A 311 3.68 -14.57 -2.85
N LYS A 312 3.39 -13.98 -4.02
CA LYS A 312 2.55 -14.62 -5.02
C LYS A 312 3.15 -15.96 -5.47
N GLN A 313 4.45 -16.01 -5.73
CA GLN A 313 5.14 -17.24 -6.14
C GLN A 313 5.15 -18.29 -5.01
N ALA A 314 5.50 -17.88 -3.78
CA ALA A 314 5.59 -18.79 -2.64
C ALA A 314 4.24 -19.39 -2.21
N THR A 315 3.13 -18.78 -2.64
CA THR A 315 1.78 -19.26 -2.35
C THR A 315 1.08 -19.86 -3.57
N ASP A 316 1.82 -20.14 -4.64
CA ASP A 316 1.31 -20.61 -5.94
C ASP A 316 0.12 -19.79 -6.46
N GLY A 317 0.19 -18.47 -6.26
CA GLY A 317 -0.83 -17.51 -6.67
C GLY A 317 -2.01 -17.37 -5.71
N PHE A 318 -2.08 -18.10 -4.60
CA PHE A 318 -3.15 -17.97 -3.60
C PHE A 318 -3.21 -16.56 -3.00
N ILE A 319 -2.05 -15.95 -2.73
CA ILE A 319 -1.95 -14.57 -2.26
C ILE A 319 -1.47 -13.67 -3.41
N ASP A 320 -2.42 -13.16 -4.19
CA ASP A 320 -2.18 -12.12 -5.19
C ASP A 320 -2.96 -10.84 -4.84
N LEU A 321 -2.30 -9.93 -4.12
CA LEU A 321 -2.92 -8.70 -3.65
C LEU A 321 -3.04 -7.68 -4.78
N PRO A 322 -4.13 -6.90 -4.89
CA PRO A 322 -4.20 -5.75 -5.81
C PRO A 322 -3.20 -4.64 -5.43
N ASN A 323 -2.73 -3.87 -6.43
CA ASN A 323 -1.74 -2.79 -6.24
C ASN A 323 -2.11 -1.79 -5.13
N MET A 324 -3.41 -1.50 -4.97
CA MET A 324 -3.89 -0.63 -3.89
C MET A 324 -3.58 -1.22 -2.51
N ILE A 325 -3.83 -2.52 -2.30
CA ILE A 325 -3.58 -3.17 -1.02
C ILE A 325 -2.08 -3.24 -0.76
N ARG A 326 -1.27 -3.57 -1.77
CA ARG A 326 0.20 -3.59 -1.66
C ARG A 326 0.75 -2.23 -1.25
N GLY A 327 0.26 -1.17 -1.88
CA GLY A 327 0.64 0.21 -1.58
C GLY A 327 0.22 0.67 -0.17
N VAL A 328 -1.03 0.42 0.22
CA VAL A 328 -1.53 0.71 1.58
C VAL A 328 -0.73 -0.06 2.63
N PHE A 329 -0.40 -1.32 2.36
CA PHE A 329 0.42 -2.13 3.24
C PHE A 329 1.85 -1.57 3.36
N ALA A 330 2.45 -1.10 2.26
CA ALA A 330 3.76 -0.47 2.29
C ALA A 330 3.79 0.82 3.13
N ILE A 331 2.80 1.71 2.94
CA ILE A 331 2.65 2.91 3.75
C ILE A 331 2.43 2.53 5.22
N CYS A 332 1.61 1.50 5.47
CA CYS A 332 1.36 0.98 6.82
C CYS A 332 2.66 0.60 7.53
N LEU A 333 3.53 -0.18 6.87
CA LEU A 333 4.81 -0.58 7.43
C LEU A 333 5.68 0.63 7.77
N GLY A 334 5.88 1.56 6.82
CA GLY A 334 6.72 2.74 7.06
C GLY A 334 6.19 3.64 8.18
N TYR A 335 4.90 4.01 8.14
CA TYR A 335 4.31 4.90 9.15
C TYR A 335 4.15 4.24 10.52
N SER A 336 4.00 2.91 10.60
CA SER A 336 3.93 2.22 11.89
C SER A 336 5.18 2.45 12.76
N ALA A 337 6.35 2.60 12.14
CA ALA A 337 7.60 2.88 12.85
C ALA A 337 7.61 4.29 13.48
N TYR A 338 7.14 5.30 12.74
CA TYR A 338 6.97 6.67 13.27
C TYR A 338 5.91 6.69 14.37
N MET A 339 4.81 5.98 14.19
CA MET A 339 3.74 5.90 15.19
C MET A 339 4.19 5.18 16.46
N ALA A 340 4.97 4.11 16.36
CA ALA A 340 5.52 3.40 17.52
C ALA A 340 6.32 4.35 18.43
N GLU A 341 7.15 5.20 17.83
CA GLU A 341 7.95 6.20 18.55
C GLU A 341 7.09 7.30 19.17
N ILE A 342 6.05 7.75 18.47
CA ILE A 342 5.08 8.70 19.02
C ILE A 342 4.38 8.10 20.25
N PHE A 343 3.90 6.85 20.16
CA PHE A 343 3.26 6.17 21.29
C PHE A 343 4.21 5.98 22.46
N ARG A 344 5.45 5.53 22.20
CA ARG A 344 6.49 5.36 23.22
C ARG A 344 6.81 6.68 23.90
N ALA A 345 7.13 7.72 23.14
CA ALA A 345 7.44 9.05 23.66
C ALA A 345 6.27 9.65 24.44
N GLY A 346 5.03 9.42 24.01
CA GLY A 346 3.84 9.87 24.72
C GLY A 346 3.63 9.19 26.08
N ILE A 347 3.95 7.89 26.18
CA ILE A 347 3.91 7.15 27.44
C ILE A 347 5.03 7.63 28.38
N GLU A 348 6.25 7.79 27.85
CA GLU A 348 7.42 8.25 28.61
C GLU A 348 7.30 9.70 29.10
N ALA A 349 6.54 10.54 28.39
CA ALA A 349 6.28 11.92 28.76
C ALA A 349 5.34 12.06 29.97
N VAL A 350 4.66 10.99 30.41
CA VAL A 350 3.85 11.03 31.63
C VAL A 350 4.75 11.19 32.86
N PRO A 351 4.53 12.21 33.72
CA PRO A 351 5.39 12.45 34.88
C PRO A 351 5.47 11.24 35.81
N LYS A 352 6.71 10.83 36.17
CA LYS A 352 6.94 9.68 37.07
C LYS A 352 6.21 9.81 38.40
N GLY A 353 6.10 11.02 38.94
CA GLY A 353 5.35 11.29 40.18
C GLY A 353 3.87 10.90 40.12
N GLN A 354 3.22 10.95 38.95
CA GLN A 354 1.84 10.47 38.78
C GLN A 354 1.77 8.94 38.92
N VAL A 355 2.76 8.23 38.38
CA VAL A 355 2.88 6.77 38.47
C VAL A 355 3.20 6.34 39.90
N GLU A 356 4.09 7.07 40.58
CA GLU A 356 4.43 6.84 41.99
C GLU A 356 3.23 7.10 42.91
N ALA A 357 2.51 8.21 42.73
CA ALA A 357 1.30 8.51 43.49
C ALA A 357 0.21 7.45 43.29
N ALA A 358 0.00 7.00 42.05
CA ALA A 358 -0.94 5.92 41.73
C ALA A 358 -0.61 4.62 42.49
N ARG A 359 0.67 4.24 42.52
CA ARG A 359 1.14 3.06 43.25
C ARG A 359 0.99 3.22 44.76
N THR A 360 1.26 4.40 45.31
CA THR A 360 1.05 4.71 46.74
C THR A 360 -0.42 4.61 47.15
N LEU A 361 -1.35 4.92 46.24
CA LEU A 361 -2.78 4.73 46.44
C LEU A 361 -3.24 3.26 46.32
N GLY A 362 -2.30 2.33 46.11
CA GLY A 362 -2.59 0.90 46.00
C GLY A 362 -3.11 0.45 44.63
N LEU A 363 -3.02 1.28 43.59
CA LEU A 363 -3.40 0.87 42.24
C LEU A 363 -2.43 -0.18 41.71
N ASP A 364 -2.97 -1.26 41.16
CA ASP A 364 -2.16 -2.27 40.47
C ASP A 364 -1.59 -1.72 39.15
N ARG A 365 -0.75 -2.52 38.48
CA ARG A 365 -0.10 -2.11 37.21
C ARG A 365 -1.11 -1.77 36.11
N TRP A 366 -2.19 -2.53 36.00
CA TRP A 366 -3.21 -2.35 34.96
C TRP A 366 -4.09 -1.15 35.26
N GLN A 367 -4.49 -0.97 36.52
CA GLN A 367 -5.21 0.20 37.00
C GLN A 367 -4.37 1.47 36.79
N THR A 368 -3.08 1.45 37.16
CA THR A 368 -2.16 2.57 36.93
C THR A 368 -2.04 2.88 35.44
N ALA A 369 -1.87 1.86 34.59
CA ALA A 369 -1.80 2.05 33.15
C ALA A 369 -3.09 2.64 32.56
N ARG A 370 -4.25 2.05 32.88
CA ARG A 370 -5.56 2.42 32.30
C ARG A 370 -6.10 3.75 32.82
N LEU A 371 -5.96 4.02 34.12
CA LEU A 371 -6.60 5.16 34.78
C LEU A 371 -5.70 6.40 34.84
N VAL A 372 -4.38 6.21 34.83
CA VAL A 372 -3.42 7.31 35.03
C VAL A 372 -2.57 7.54 33.80
N ILE A 373 -1.84 6.53 33.33
CA ILE A 373 -0.86 6.70 32.25
C ILE A 373 -1.55 6.93 30.90
N LEU A 374 -2.39 5.99 30.46
CA LEU A 374 -2.96 5.98 29.12
C LEU A 374 -3.82 7.22 28.82
N PRO A 375 -4.70 7.72 29.71
CA PRO A 375 -5.47 8.93 29.43
C PRO A 375 -4.59 10.18 29.26
N GLN A 376 -3.47 10.26 29.97
CA GLN A 376 -2.50 11.36 29.85
C GLN A 376 -1.66 11.21 28.57
N ALA A 377 -1.11 10.02 28.34
CA ALA A 377 -0.34 9.69 27.15
C ALA A 377 -1.15 9.94 25.86
N LEU A 378 -2.43 9.54 25.83
CA LEU A 378 -3.33 9.79 24.70
C LEU A 378 -3.42 11.28 24.35
N ARG A 379 -3.51 12.17 25.35
CA ARG A 379 -3.56 13.62 25.11
C ARG A 379 -2.23 14.14 24.54
N ILE A 380 -1.11 13.54 24.94
CA ILE A 380 0.23 13.92 24.47
C ILE A 380 0.44 13.46 23.01
N VAL A 381 -0.04 12.27 22.64
CA VAL A 381 0.18 11.70 21.29
C VAL A 381 -0.80 12.18 20.23
N ILE A 382 -1.99 12.68 20.59
CA ILE A 382 -2.99 13.12 19.60
C ILE A 382 -2.45 14.17 18.62
N PRO A 383 -1.79 15.26 19.06
CA PRO A 383 -1.20 16.25 18.14
C PRO A 383 -0.18 15.66 17.15
N PRO A 384 0.87 14.92 17.57
CA PRO A 384 1.82 14.34 16.62
C PRO A 384 1.19 13.26 15.73
N LEU A 385 0.26 12.44 16.22
CA LEU A 385 -0.47 11.48 15.38
C LEU A 385 -1.27 12.16 14.28
N GLY A 386 -1.89 13.31 14.58
CA GLY A 386 -2.56 14.12 13.56
C GLY A 386 -1.60 14.67 12.50
N ASN A 387 -0.38 15.05 12.89
CA ASN A 387 0.65 15.46 11.94
C ASN A 387 1.06 14.30 11.03
N GLU A 388 1.21 13.09 11.57
CA GLU A 388 1.48 11.89 10.77
C GLU A 388 0.34 11.60 9.78
N PHE A 389 -0.92 11.81 10.16
CA PHE A 389 -2.05 11.68 9.23
C PHE A 389 -1.95 12.65 8.05
N ILE A 390 -1.59 13.92 8.33
CA ILE A 390 -1.43 14.95 7.29
C ILE A 390 -0.24 14.64 6.37
N ALA A 391 0.86 14.13 6.95
CA ALA A 391 2.01 13.67 6.17
C ALA A 391 1.61 12.50 5.26
N MET A 392 0.95 11.49 5.82
CA MET A 392 0.49 10.31 5.11
C MET A 392 -0.46 10.64 3.96
N LEU A 393 -1.38 11.59 4.17
CA LEU A 393 -2.27 12.07 3.10
C LEU A 393 -1.49 12.54 1.87
N LYS A 394 -0.36 13.21 2.05
CA LYS A 394 0.51 13.62 0.93
C LYS A 394 1.25 12.41 0.35
N ASP A 395 1.76 11.52 1.19
CA ASP A 395 2.55 10.37 0.75
C ASP A 395 1.72 9.32 -0.01
N THR A 396 0.39 9.34 0.10
CA THR A 396 -0.48 8.55 -0.79
C THR A 396 -0.25 8.84 -2.28
N ALA A 397 0.26 10.03 -2.63
CA ALA A 397 0.70 10.38 -3.98
C ALA A 397 1.76 9.43 -4.55
N LEU A 398 2.59 8.83 -3.68
CA LEU A 398 3.65 7.90 -4.07
C LEU A 398 3.08 6.57 -4.58
N LEU A 399 1.85 6.21 -4.18
CA LEU A 399 1.16 5.00 -4.65
C LEU A 399 0.92 5.01 -6.16
N SER A 400 0.87 6.21 -6.75
CA SER A 400 0.76 6.38 -8.19
C SER A 400 1.80 5.55 -8.94
N VAL A 401 3.02 5.39 -8.42
CA VAL A 401 4.11 4.61 -9.05
C VAL A 401 3.76 3.12 -9.21
N LEU A 402 2.87 2.60 -8.36
CA LEU A 402 2.29 1.26 -8.51
C LEU A 402 1.06 1.24 -9.42
N SER A 403 0.84 2.28 -10.21
CA SER A 403 -0.35 2.50 -11.05
C SER A 403 -1.66 2.48 -10.26
N VAL A 404 -1.61 2.78 -8.96
CA VAL A 404 -2.81 2.99 -8.14
C VAL A 404 -3.42 4.31 -8.60
N ARG A 405 -4.69 4.27 -9.02
CA ARG A 405 -5.43 5.43 -9.56
C ARG A 405 -5.85 6.46 -8.50
N ASP A 406 -4.90 6.87 -7.66
CA ASP A 406 -5.02 7.96 -6.70
C ASP A 406 -5.09 9.33 -7.41
N ALA A 407 -5.20 10.43 -6.65
CA ALA A 407 -5.29 11.76 -7.23
C ALA A 407 -4.09 12.08 -8.15
N THR A 408 -2.88 11.68 -7.77
CA THR A 408 -1.67 11.93 -8.57
C THR A 408 -1.67 11.11 -9.86
N GLN A 409 -1.99 9.82 -9.80
CA GLN A 409 -2.04 8.98 -10.99
C GLN A 409 -3.11 9.44 -11.99
N ARG A 410 -4.27 9.92 -11.51
CA ARG A 410 -5.29 10.49 -12.41
C ARG A 410 -4.80 11.71 -13.18
N MET A 411 -3.94 12.52 -12.56
CA MET A 411 -3.31 13.66 -13.23
C MET A 411 -2.26 13.22 -14.24
N ARG A 412 -1.51 12.16 -13.96
CA ARG A 412 -0.60 11.57 -14.96
C ARG A 412 -1.33 10.96 -16.14
N GLU A 413 -2.42 10.25 -15.90
CA GLU A 413 -3.29 9.73 -16.97
C GLU A 413 -3.86 10.88 -17.82
N PHE A 414 -4.31 11.99 -17.20
CA PHE A 414 -4.74 13.20 -17.93
C PHE A 414 -3.62 13.79 -18.78
N GLN A 415 -2.44 13.97 -18.17
CA GLN A 415 -1.28 14.57 -18.82
C GLN A 415 -0.83 13.72 -20.02
N ALA A 416 -0.87 12.39 -19.90
CA ALA A 416 -0.54 11.48 -20.99
C ALA A 416 -1.55 11.55 -22.15
N SER A 417 -2.84 11.76 -21.88
CA SER A 417 -3.87 11.84 -22.93
C SER A 417 -3.98 13.22 -23.59
N SER A 418 -3.71 14.28 -22.84
CA SER A 418 -3.88 15.68 -23.29
C SER A 418 -2.58 16.37 -23.69
N PHE A 419 -1.43 15.80 -23.33
CA PHE A 419 -0.10 16.40 -23.46
C PHE A 419 0.07 17.75 -22.74
N LEU A 420 -0.82 18.07 -21.79
CA LEU A 420 -0.73 19.28 -20.97
C LEU A 420 -0.15 18.94 -19.59
N PRO A 421 1.11 19.29 -19.29
CA PRO A 421 1.70 18.98 -17.98
C PRO A 421 1.27 19.97 -16.89
N PHE A 422 1.19 21.26 -17.19
CA PHE A 422 1.05 22.29 -16.17
C PHE A 422 -0.33 22.25 -15.47
N ALA A 423 -1.41 22.21 -16.25
CA ALA A 423 -2.78 22.25 -15.73
C ALA A 423 -3.09 21.10 -14.75
N PRO A 424 -2.90 19.80 -15.09
CA PRO A 424 -3.28 18.71 -14.20
C PRO A 424 -2.42 18.64 -12.93
N PHE A 425 -1.12 18.89 -12.99
CA PHE A 425 -0.28 18.88 -11.78
C PHE A 425 -0.55 20.07 -10.86
N ASN A 426 -0.89 21.25 -11.41
CA ASN A 426 -1.32 22.39 -10.59
C ASN A 426 -2.65 22.09 -9.88
N THR A 427 -3.59 21.42 -10.56
CA THR A 427 -4.83 20.92 -9.95
C THR A 427 -4.55 19.93 -8.82
N ALA A 428 -3.63 18.97 -9.03
CA ALA A 428 -3.20 18.04 -7.98
C ALA A 428 -2.61 18.79 -6.77
N ALA A 429 -1.71 19.76 -6.99
CA ALA A 429 -1.11 20.54 -5.93
C ALA A 429 -2.16 21.29 -5.10
N ILE A 430 -3.09 21.99 -5.75
CA ILE A 430 -4.20 22.69 -5.07
C ILE A 430 -5.05 21.70 -4.28
N LEU A 431 -5.37 20.53 -4.84
CA LEU A 431 -6.14 19.50 -4.15
C LEU A 431 -5.44 19.04 -2.87
N TYR A 432 -4.16 18.66 -2.94
CA TYR A 432 -3.42 18.24 -1.76
C TYR A 432 -3.32 19.36 -0.72
N VAL A 433 -3.20 20.62 -1.13
CA VAL A 433 -3.26 21.77 -0.21
C VAL A 433 -4.62 21.86 0.47
N VAL A 434 -5.73 21.77 -0.28
CA VAL A 434 -7.08 21.80 0.30
C VAL A 434 -7.29 20.63 1.27
N LEU A 435 -6.88 19.43 0.90
CA LEU A 435 -6.97 18.22 1.74
C LEU A 435 -6.17 18.38 3.04
N THR A 436 -4.93 18.84 2.94
CA THR A 436 -4.05 19.00 4.10
C THR A 436 -4.52 20.14 5.01
N LEU A 437 -5.05 21.24 4.46
CA LEU A 437 -5.67 22.31 5.24
C LEU A 437 -6.95 21.84 5.95
N ALA A 438 -7.77 21.02 5.29
CA ALA A 438 -8.96 20.42 5.89
C ALA A 438 -8.57 19.48 7.05
N ALA A 439 -7.61 18.59 6.83
CA ALA A 439 -7.09 17.69 7.86
C ALA A 439 -6.43 18.46 9.02
N ALA A 440 -5.64 19.50 8.75
CA ALA A 440 -5.05 20.36 9.77
C ALA A 440 -6.10 21.13 10.58
N SER A 441 -7.18 21.57 9.93
CA SER A 441 -8.29 22.24 10.61
C SER A 441 -9.06 21.28 11.53
N LEU A 442 -9.29 20.05 11.06
CA LEU A 442 -9.88 18.98 11.87
C LEU A 442 -9.00 18.64 13.08
N LEU A 443 -7.68 18.51 12.87
CA LEU A 443 -6.72 18.28 13.94
C LEU A 443 -6.74 19.39 14.98
N LYS A 444 -6.66 20.66 14.57
CA LYS A 444 -6.76 21.81 15.48
C LYS A 444 -8.07 21.81 16.28
N TRP A 445 -9.17 21.39 15.66
CA TRP A 445 -10.45 21.25 16.36
C TRP A 445 -10.42 20.11 17.40
N LEU A 446 -9.83 18.96 17.06
CA LEU A 446 -9.63 17.83 17.98
C LEU A 446 -8.72 18.21 19.16
N GLU A 447 -7.61 18.89 18.89
CA GLU A 447 -6.65 19.36 19.91
C GLU A 447 -7.30 20.28 20.93
N ARG A 448 -8.13 21.24 20.47
CA ARG A 448 -8.88 22.16 21.34
C ARG A 448 -9.87 21.45 22.27
N ARG A 449 -10.42 20.30 21.85
CA ARG A 449 -11.34 19.51 22.68
C ARG A 449 -10.62 18.57 23.65
N THR A 450 -9.42 18.13 23.30
CA THR A 450 -8.68 17.11 24.06
C THR A 450 -7.64 17.69 25.02
N THR A 451 -7.21 18.93 24.79
CA THR A 451 -6.20 19.63 25.61
C THR A 451 -6.83 20.83 26.32
N PRO A 452 -7.18 20.76 27.62
CA PRO A 452 -7.73 21.88 28.36
C PRO A 452 -6.66 22.84 28.92
N ILE A 453 -5.38 22.68 28.56
CA ILE A 453 -4.30 23.51 29.12
C ILE A 453 -4.28 24.85 28.37
N PRO A 454 -4.43 25.99 29.06
CA PRO A 454 -4.29 27.29 28.42
C PRO A 454 -2.85 27.40 27.91
N LYS A 455 -2.69 27.73 26.62
CA LYS A 455 -1.39 28.18 26.12
C LYS A 455 -1.02 29.42 26.93
N LYS A 456 0.04 29.33 27.74
CA LYS A 456 0.63 30.50 28.39
C LYS A 456 1.23 31.43 27.34
#